data_AF-A0A2I0UEP4-F1
#
_entry.id   AF-A0A2I0UEP4-F1
#
_cell.length_a   1.000
_cell.length_b   1.000
_cell.length_c   1.000
_cell.angle_alpha   90.00
_cell.angle_beta   90.00
_cell.angle_gamma   90.00
#
_symmetry.space_group_name_H-M   'P 1'
#
loop_
_entity.id
_entity.type
_entity.pdbx_description
1 polymer ?
#
loop_
_entity_poly.entity_id
_entity_poly.type
_entity_poly.pdbx_seq_one_letter_code
_entity_poly.pdbx_strand_id
1 'polypeptide(L)'
;MWSSGVPVEWGAVRAQYKKDMDLFKWVQSRATKMIRGLERLSYEDRLRELGLFSLEKRRLQGDPIATFQYLKGAYKKDGDRLFSRACCDMTRSNVLN
;
A
#
# COMPACT_ATOMS: atom_id res chain seq x y z
N MET A 1 -6.87 -28.70 -3.79
CA MET A 1 -7.81 -27.58 -4.00
C MET A 1 -7.88 -26.77 -2.72
N TRP A 2 -7.11 -25.70 -2.55
CA TRP A 2 -7.17 -24.87 -1.34
C TRP A 2 -8.09 -23.69 -1.63
N SER A 3 -9.31 -23.74 -1.08
CA SER A 3 -10.25 -22.62 -1.08
C SER A 3 -9.66 -21.48 -0.26
N SER A 4 -9.47 -20.34 -0.92
CA SER A 4 -9.04 -19.07 -0.36
C SER A 4 -10.03 -18.56 0.70
N GLY A 5 -9.83 -18.95 1.95
CA GLY A 5 -10.57 -18.47 3.12
C GLY A 5 -9.97 -17.17 3.65
N VAL A 6 -10.43 -16.03 3.16
CA VAL A 6 -10.26 -14.76 3.91
C VAL A 6 -11.30 -14.78 5.03
N PRO A 7 -10.92 -14.74 6.32
CA PRO A 7 -11.90 -14.87 7.41
C PRO A 7 -12.91 -13.70 7.38
N VAL A 8 -14.17 -13.98 7.75
CA VAL A 8 -15.32 -13.07 7.59
C VAL A 8 -15.08 -11.69 8.23
N GLU A 9 -14.38 -11.67 9.37
CA GLU A 9 -13.94 -10.47 10.08
C GLU A 9 -13.05 -9.55 9.22
N TRP A 10 -12.20 -10.09 8.33
CA TRP A 10 -11.37 -9.31 7.42
C TRP A 10 -12.18 -8.68 6.29
N GLY A 11 -13.33 -9.26 5.94
CA GLY A 11 -14.30 -8.66 5.03
C GLY A 11 -14.89 -7.38 5.61
N ALA A 12 -15.28 -7.43 6.89
CA ALA A 12 -15.80 -6.27 7.62
C ALA A 12 -14.75 -5.17 7.80
N VAL A 13 -13.51 -5.54 8.17
CA VAL A 13 -12.39 -4.59 8.29
C VAL A 13 -12.11 -3.89 6.95
N ARG A 14 -12.15 -4.61 5.83
CA ARG A 14 -11.93 -4.03 4.49
C ARG A 14 -13.04 -3.06 4.07
N ALA A 15 -14.28 -3.35 4.45
CA ALA A 15 -15.42 -2.48 4.19
C ALA A 15 -15.35 -1.19 5.03
N GLN A 16 -15.00 -1.30 6.32
CA GLN A 16 -14.78 -0.14 7.18
C GLN A 16 -13.60 0.70 6.69
N TYR A 17 -12.50 0.05 6.30
CA TYR A 17 -11.33 0.70 5.73
C TYR A 17 -11.67 1.55 4.50
N LYS A 18 -12.49 1.03 3.59
CA LYS A 18 -12.91 1.77 2.39
C LYS A 18 -13.74 3.02 2.75
N LYS A 19 -14.69 2.89 3.68
CA LYS A 19 -15.52 4.01 4.15
C LYS A 19 -14.69 5.11 4.80
N ASP A 20 -13.77 4.74 5.69
CA ASP A 20 -12.86 5.68 6.32
C ASP A 20 -11.97 6.38 5.29
N MET A 21 -11.49 5.63 4.30
CA MET A 21 -10.65 6.18 3.22
C MET A 21 -11.38 7.20 2.36
N ASP A 22 -12.63 6.92 2.02
CA ASP A 22 -13.46 7.84 1.24
C ASP A 22 -13.74 9.12 2.04
N LEU A 23 -14.00 9.00 3.35
CA LEU A 23 -14.16 10.15 4.25
C LEU A 23 -12.88 10.99 4.30
N PHE A 24 -11.71 10.37 4.51
CA PHE A 24 -10.44 11.09 4.55
C PHE A 24 -10.14 11.78 3.21
N LYS A 25 -10.38 11.10 2.08
CA LYS A 25 -10.21 11.69 0.74
C LYS A 25 -11.10 12.91 0.56
N TRP A 26 -12.35 12.82 1.02
CA TRP A 26 -13.29 13.93 0.93
C TRP A 26 -12.87 15.12 1.79
N VAL A 27 -12.51 14.91 3.05
CA VAL A 27 -12.05 15.97 3.96
C VAL A 27 -10.79 16.64 3.41
N GLN A 28 -9.80 15.85 2.97
CA GLN A 28 -8.57 16.39 2.41
C GLN A 28 -8.81 17.14 1.09
N SER A 29 -9.66 16.62 0.22
CA SER A 29 -10.01 17.27 -1.05
C SER A 29 -10.69 18.62 -0.81
N ARG A 30 -11.59 18.70 0.18
CA ARG A 30 -12.21 19.95 0.60
C ARG A 30 -11.18 20.94 1.11
N ALA A 31 -10.30 20.53 2.03
CA ALA A 31 -9.27 21.40 2.58
C ALA A 31 -8.30 21.94 1.50
N THR A 32 -7.79 21.06 0.64
CA THR A 32 -6.85 21.44 -0.43
C THR A 32 -7.52 22.29 -1.52
N LYS A 33 -8.83 22.14 -1.73
CA LYS A 33 -9.60 22.99 -2.64
C LYS A 33 -9.68 24.45 -2.17
N MET A 34 -9.61 24.72 -0.87
CA MET A 34 -9.71 26.07 -0.32
C MET A 34 -8.42 26.89 -0.49
N ILE A 35 -7.32 26.26 -0.91
CA ILE A 35 -6.05 26.94 -1.13
C ILE A 35 -6.12 27.68 -2.47
N ARG A 36 -6.00 29.02 -2.42
CA ARG A 36 -5.99 29.86 -3.63
C ARG A 36 -4.91 29.39 -4.60
N GLY A 37 -5.25 29.28 -5.87
CA GLY A 37 -4.37 28.74 -6.92
C GLY A 37 -4.47 27.23 -7.13
N LEU A 38 -5.01 26.47 -6.16
CA LEU A 38 -5.21 25.02 -6.27
C LEU A 38 -6.67 24.61 -6.53
N GLU A 39 -7.61 25.56 -6.42
CA GLU A 39 -9.07 25.34 -6.52
C GLU A 39 -9.49 24.53 -7.75
N ARG A 40 -8.91 24.85 -8.91
CA ARG A 40 -9.25 24.27 -10.23
C ARG A 40 -8.48 22.98 -10.55
N LEU A 41 -7.44 22.67 -9.80
CA LEU A 41 -6.64 21.46 -10.02
C LEU A 41 -7.43 20.22 -9.61
N SER A 42 -7.11 19.08 -10.23
CA SER A 42 -7.64 17.79 -9.78
C SER A 42 -7.10 17.46 -8.38
N TYR A 43 -7.77 16.59 -7.64
CA TYR A 43 -7.31 16.18 -6.31
C TYR A 43 -5.87 15.64 -6.34
N GLU A 44 -5.55 14.78 -7.31
CA GLU A 44 -4.21 14.20 -7.46
C GLU A 44 -3.16 15.26 -7.83
N ASP A 45 -3.51 16.25 -8.66
CA ASP A 45 -2.60 17.35 -8.97
C ASP A 45 -2.35 18.26 -7.76
N ARG A 46 -3.39 18.53 -6.95
CA ARG A 46 -3.22 19.27 -5.69
C ARG A 46 -2.30 18.54 -4.72
N LEU A 47 -2.40 17.21 -4.64
CA LEU A 47 -1.50 16.43 -3.80
C LEU A 47 -0.05 16.54 -4.28
N ARG A 48 0.17 16.46 -5.60
CA ARG A 48 1.51 16.58 -6.20
C ARG A 48 2.11 17.97 -5.94
N GLU A 49 1.34 19.03 -6.18
CA GLU A 49 1.78 20.42 -5.96
C GLU A 49 2.13 20.68 -4.50
N LEU A 50 1.37 20.10 -3.56
CA LEU A 50 1.63 20.20 -2.12
C LEU A 50 2.68 19.21 -1.60
N GLY A 51 3.25 18.34 -2.45
CA GLY A 51 4.17 17.28 -2.03
C GLY A 51 3.56 16.26 -1.07
N LEU A 52 2.23 16.11 -1.06
CA LEU A 52 1.51 15.22 -0.17
C LEU A 52 1.39 13.82 -0.77
N PHE A 53 1.65 12.80 0.05
CA PHE A 53 1.34 11.42 -0.31
C PHE A 53 -0.17 11.15 -0.33
N SER A 54 -0.59 10.24 -1.21
CA SER A 54 -1.94 9.70 -1.18
C SER A 54 -2.25 9.12 0.21
N LEU A 55 -3.53 9.19 0.59
CA LEU A 55 -3.99 8.70 1.88
C LEU A 55 -3.74 7.21 2.07
N GLU A 56 -3.89 6.44 0.99
CA GLU A 56 -3.57 5.02 0.95
C GLU A 56 -2.10 4.80 1.31
N LYS A 57 -1.17 5.50 0.65
CA LYS A 57 0.27 5.37 0.94
C LYS A 57 0.64 5.77 2.37
N ARG A 58 -0.02 6.79 2.95
CA ARG A 58 0.20 7.20 4.36
C ARG A 58 -0.34 6.19 5.36
N ARG A 59 -1.55 5.66 5.17
CA ARG A 59 -2.08 4.59 6.03
C ARG A 59 -1.25 3.32 5.91
N LEU A 60 -0.78 2.99 4.71
CA LEU A 60 0.12 1.86 4.48
C LEU A 60 1.49 2.04 5.14
N GLN A 61 1.94 3.26 5.44
CA GLN A 61 3.13 3.44 6.27
C GLN A 61 2.84 3.34 7.77
N GLY A 62 1.61 3.64 8.21
CA GLY A 62 1.23 3.65 9.62
C GLY A 62 0.59 2.37 10.16
N ASP A 63 0.02 1.51 9.30
CA ASP A 63 -0.66 0.27 9.68
C ASP A 63 0.05 -0.95 9.09
N PRO A 64 0.83 -1.70 9.90
CA PRO A 64 1.59 -2.88 9.45
C PRO A 64 0.74 -3.95 8.77
N ILE A 65 -0.54 -4.09 9.14
CA ILE A 65 -1.45 -5.09 8.55
C ILE A 65 -1.89 -4.63 7.17
N ALA A 66 -2.24 -3.35 7.02
CA ALA A 66 -2.55 -2.77 5.73
C ALA A 66 -1.32 -2.77 4.80
N THR A 67 -0.13 -2.44 5.31
CA THR A 67 1.14 -2.51 4.56
C THR A 67 1.34 -3.89 3.96
N PHE A 68 1.20 -4.93 4.79
CA PHE A 68 1.40 -6.31 4.39
C PHE A 68 0.39 -6.75 3.31
N GLN A 69 -0.89 -6.34 3.45
CA GLN A 69 -1.92 -6.66 2.45
C GLN A 69 -1.72 -5.95 1.11
N TYR A 70 -1.33 -4.68 1.13
CA TYR A 70 -1.03 -3.93 -0.10
C TYR A 70 0.19 -4.50 -0.81
N LEU A 71 1.27 -4.79 -0.06
CA LEU A 71 2.45 -5.46 -0.61
C LEU A 71 2.06 -6.81 -1.22
N LYS A 72 1.27 -7.64 -0.52
CA LYS A 72 0.81 -8.92 -1.07
C LYS A 72 -0.05 -8.76 -2.33
N GLY A 73 -0.84 -7.68 -2.43
CA GLY A 73 -1.62 -7.33 -3.62
C GLY A 73 -0.77 -6.80 -4.78
N ALA A 74 0.28 -6.03 -4.48
CA ALA A 74 1.25 -5.53 -5.46
C ALA A 74 2.15 -6.67 -5.99
N TYR A 75 2.57 -7.59 -5.13
CA TYR A 75 3.31 -8.81 -5.51
C TYR A 75 2.49 -9.77 -6.39
N LYS A 76 1.16 -9.65 -6.45
CA LYS A 76 0.36 -10.39 -7.44
C LYS A 76 0.52 -9.84 -8.86
N LYS A 77 0.95 -8.60 -9.02
CA LYS A 77 1.19 -7.97 -10.34
C LYS A 77 2.65 -8.03 -10.78
N ASP A 78 3.60 -8.06 -9.83
CA ASP A 78 5.05 -8.09 -10.09
C ASP A 78 5.78 -9.33 -9.53
N GLY A 79 5.03 -10.40 -9.23
CA GLY A 79 5.50 -11.58 -8.48
C GLY A 79 6.65 -12.35 -9.11
N ASP A 80 6.97 -12.10 -10.38
CA ASP A 80 8.00 -12.84 -11.11
C ASP A 80 9.41 -12.26 -10.97
N ARG A 81 9.60 -11.06 -10.37
CA ARG A 81 10.90 -10.37 -10.42
C ARG A 81 11.55 -9.94 -9.12
N LEU A 82 10.86 -9.94 -7.98
CA LEU A 82 11.39 -9.28 -6.78
C LEU A 82 12.11 -10.19 -5.79
N PHE A 83 11.91 -11.50 -5.85
CA PHE A 83 12.70 -12.46 -5.06
C PHE A 83 13.13 -13.65 -5.91
N SER A 84 14.06 -13.40 -6.84
CA SER A 84 14.95 -14.47 -7.27
C SER A 84 15.77 -14.88 -6.05
N ARG A 85 15.36 -15.98 -5.40
CA ARG A 85 16.19 -16.68 -4.44
C ARG A 85 17.49 -17.02 -5.16
N ALA A 86 18.51 -16.18 -5.00
CA ALA A 86 19.87 -16.62 -5.20
C ALA A 86 20.04 -17.76 -4.18
N CYS A 87 19.96 -18.99 -4.66
CA CYS A 87 20.45 -20.12 -3.90
C CYS A 87 21.95 -19.88 -3.84
N CYS A 88 22.38 -19.17 -2.80
CA CYS A 88 23.75 -19.19 -2.37
C CYS A 88 23.94 -20.64 -1.91
N ASP A 89 24.36 -21.50 -2.84
CA ASP A 89 24.93 -22.79 -2.51
C ASP A 89 26.14 -22.49 -1.64
N MET A 90 25.88 -22.45 -0.33
CA MET A 90 26.88 -22.29 0.69
C MET A 90 27.61 -23.63 0.79
N THR A 91 28.37 -23.98 -0.24
CA THR A 91 29.49 -24.93 -0.10
C THR A 91 30.58 -24.21 0.67
N ARG A 92 30.36 -24.11 1.98
CA ARG A 92 31.42 -23.76 2.93
C ARG A 92 32.33 -24.97 2.99
N SER A 93 33.26 -25.03 2.04
CA SER A 93 34.43 -25.88 2.07
C SER A 93 35.12 -25.69 3.42
N ASN A 94 35.25 -26.78 4.18
CA ASN A 94 36.24 -26.86 5.23
C ASN A 94 37.42 -27.64 4.64
N VAL A 95 38.45 -26.92 4.19
CA VAL A 95 39.76 -27.49 3.93
C VAL A 95 40.74 -26.74 4.82
N LEU A 96 41.00 -27.28 6.00
CA LEU A 96 42.19 -27.00 6.79
C LEU A 96 42.66 -28.31 7.45
N ASN A 97 43.86 -28.72 7.02
CA ASN A 97 44.73 -29.84 7.43
C ASN A 97 44.23 -31.28 7.24
#